data_AF-A0A957CRF8-F1
#
_entry.id   AF-A0A957CRF8-F1
#
_cell.length_a   1.000
_cell.length_b   1.000
_cell.length_c   1.000
_cell.angle_alpha   90.00
_cell.angle_beta   90.00
_cell.angle_gamma   90.00
#
_symmetry.space_group_name_H-M   'P 1'
#
loop_
_entity.id
_entity.type
_entity.pdbx_description
1 polymer ?
#
loop_
_entity_poly.entity_id
_entity_poly.type
_entity_poly.pdbx_seq_one_letter_code
_entity_poly.pdbx_strand_id
1 'polypeptide(L)'
;MVGIVIVSHSKKLADGVKELADQMVQGRVPVAAAGGIDDPDNEIGTDAMKVFAAIESVYDGDGVLVLMDLGSALMSAELAVEMLPEAYHSQVMLCEAPIVEGAMAAVVQADGNGTLGQVANEARGALRVKATQLGVELPVRGGSDGVRQTPDNAGDLPQITLTIHNKMGLHARPAAQFVSTVNRFHAEVRLTKGDKSVNAKSINQVATLGVRQGNVVTITAVGDDAAPALAAIQALADDNFGETDAVVAAAADEQVAAELEAGVWCGIAASPGIAIGPVFQFRPQLPAIELRHNQDPDDEWQRLQAAVSAAKDEINSLYQHARRAVGDDEAAIFQAHLLILQDPDLLQNVRSILDSEKINVEAAWDRQIQTAVAAFADLTDPYLQARAADAADVGNRVLRHLLGVSLPTLNMTEPVILVAADLTPSDTAQLDRDKILGICTELGGSTAHSAILARALGIPAIVGAGALPAGLADGQMIALDGSTGRIWPDPTEEQLAALVQEKAAWDETRQIQKQ
;
A
#
# COMPACT_ATOMS: atom_id res chain seq x y z
N MET A 1 -0.84 -36.38 0.01
CA MET A 1 -0.26 -35.04 0.20
C MET A 1 -1.41 -34.08 0.42
N VAL A 2 -1.26 -33.06 1.26
CA VAL A 2 -2.37 -32.14 1.54
C VAL A 2 -2.89 -31.53 0.24
N GLY A 3 -4.16 -31.79 -0.09
CA GLY A 3 -4.83 -31.23 -1.26
C GLY A 3 -5.32 -29.82 -1.00
N ILE A 4 -5.36 -28.98 -2.04
CA ILE A 4 -5.77 -27.57 -1.93
C ILE A 4 -7.04 -27.34 -2.76
N VAL A 5 -8.05 -26.72 -2.16
CA VAL A 5 -9.27 -26.29 -2.84
C VAL A 5 -9.40 -24.78 -2.76
N ILE A 6 -9.62 -24.13 -3.89
CA ILE A 6 -9.82 -22.68 -4.00
C ILE A 6 -11.28 -22.40 -4.30
N VAL A 7 -11.94 -21.64 -3.43
CA VAL A 7 -13.38 -21.33 -3.51
C VAL A 7 -13.62 -19.83 -3.69
N SER A 8 -14.29 -19.44 -4.77
CA SER A 8 -14.57 -18.02 -5.06
C SER A 8 -15.98 -17.83 -5.60
N HIS A 9 -16.56 -16.63 -5.49
CA HIS A 9 -17.76 -16.27 -6.25
C HIS A 9 -17.52 -16.25 -7.76
N SER A 10 -16.29 -16.02 -8.19
CA SER A 10 -15.94 -15.93 -9.60
C SER A 10 -15.21 -17.19 -10.03
N LYS A 11 -15.80 -17.93 -10.99
CA LYS A 11 -15.14 -19.07 -11.62
C LYS A 11 -13.77 -18.68 -12.17
N LYS A 12 -13.69 -17.53 -12.86
CA LYS A 12 -12.44 -17.01 -13.44
C LYS A 12 -11.38 -16.71 -12.39
N LEU A 13 -11.78 -16.23 -11.21
CA LEU A 13 -10.84 -15.96 -10.13
C LEU A 13 -10.33 -17.27 -9.53
N ALA A 14 -11.21 -18.22 -9.21
CA ALA A 14 -10.80 -19.53 -8.67
C ALA A 14 -9.88 -20.27 -9.65
N ASP A 15 -10.22 -20.28 -10.95
CA ASP A 15 -9.41 -20.91 -11.98
C ASP A 15 -8.07 -20.19 -12.17
N GLY A 16 -8.04 -18.85 -12.13
CA GLY A 16 -6.81 -18.06 -12.23
C GLY A 16 -5.86 -18.27 -11.05
N VAL A 17 -6.38 -18.35 -9.82
CA VAL A 17 -5.55 -18.65 -8.64
C VAL A 17 -5.03 -20.09 -8.70
N LYS A 18 -5.85 -21.04 -9.16
CA LYS A 18 -5.41 -22.42 -9.38
C LYS A 18 -4.28 -22.48 -10.41
N GLU A 19 -4.39 -21.76 -11.52
CA GLU A 19 -3.34 -21.70 -12.54
C GLU A 19 -2.01 -21.21 -11.96
N LEU A 20 -2.04 -20.14 -11.16
CA LEU A 20 -0.84 -19.62 -10.48
C LEU A 20 -0.26 -20.64 -9.50
N ALA A 21 -1.11 -21.26 -8.69
CA ALA A 21 -0.69 -22.29 -7.73
C ALA A 21 -0.05 -23.50 -8.42
N ASP A 22 -0.65 -23.98 -9.52
CA ASP A 22 -0.12 -25.10 -10.31
C ASP A 22 1.25 -24.77 -10.91
N GLN A 23 1.46 -23.54 -11.40
CA GLN A 23 2.75 -23.11 -11.95
C GLN A 23 3.87 -23.10 -10.90
N MET A 24 3.57 -22.75 -9.65
CA MET A 24 4.58 -22.69 -8.58
C MET A 24 5.18 -24.05 -8.23
N VAL A 25 4.36 -25.10 -8.21
CA VAL A 25 4.78 -26.45 -7.83
C VAL A 25 4.85 -27.41 -9.03
N GLN A 26 4.70 -26.89 -10.25
CA GLN A 26 4.69 -27.65 -11.50
C GLN A 26 3.69 -28.82 -11.47
N GLY A 27 2.52 -28.61 -10.86
CA GLY A 27 1.44 -29.60 -10.74
C GLY A 27 1.73 -30.79 -9.82
N ARG A 28 2.75 -30.73 -8.96
CA ARG A 28 3.08 -31.81 -8.00
C ARG A 28 2.09 -31.93 -6.84
N VAL A 29 1.38 -30.85 -6.51
CA VAL A 29 0.35 -30.80 -5.47
C VAL A 29 -1.03 -30.87 -6.13
N PRO A 30 -1.97 -31.68 -5.63
CA PRO A 30 -3.34 -31.69 -6.15
C PRO A 30 -4.08 -30.41 -5.75
N VAL A 31 -4.48 -29.62 -6.75
CA VAL A 31 -5.23 -28.37 -6.58
C VAL A 31 -6.53 -28.43 -7.38
N ALA A 32 -7.64 -28.01 -6.77
CA ALA A 32 -8.94 -27.86 -7.43
C ALA A 32 -9.54 -26.47 -7.20
N ALA A 33 -10.36 -26.03 -8.15
CA ALA A 33 -11.05 -24.75 -8.12
C ALA A 33 -12.56 -24.96 -8.15
N ALA A 34 -13.28 -24.23 -7.30
CA ALA A 34 -14.73 -24.21 -7.24
C ALA A 34 -15.21 -22.76 -7.17
N GLY A 35 -15.67 -22.21 -8.29
CA GLY A 35 -16.27 -20.88 -8.32
C GLY A 35 -17.35 -20.72 -9.36
N GLY A 36 -18.20 -19.72 -9.15
CA GLY A 36 -19.36 -19.42 -9.97
C GLY A 36 -20.52 -20.42 -9.83
N ILE A 37 -21.70 -19.99 -10.24
CA ILE A 37 -22.90 -20.82 -10.36
C ILE A 37 -23.16 -21.16 -11.84
N ASP A 38 -23.91 -22.23 -12.11
CA ASP A 38 -24.26 -22.63 -13.48
C ASP A 38 -25.45 -21.81 -14.01
N ASP A 39 -25.32 -20.48 -13.98
CA ASP A 39 -26.25 -19.52 -14.57
C ASP A 39 -25.52 -18.71 -15.67
N PRO A 40 -25.83 -18.94 -16.96
CA PRO A 40 -25.17 -18.25 -18.07
C PRO A 40 -25.36 -16.74 -18.09
N ASP A 41 -26.43 -16.24 -17.47
CA ASP A 41 -26.74 -14.80 -17.43
C ASP A 41 -26.16 -14.14 -16.16
N ASN A 42 -25.85 -14.92 -15.11
CA ASN A 42 -25.24 -14.46 -13.85
C ASN A 42 -24.24 -15.47 -13.27
N GLU A 43 -23.05 -15.56 -13.88
CA GLU A 43 -22.03 -16.55 -13.51
C GLU A 43 -21.40 -16.33 -12.11
N ILE A 44 -21.65 -15.19 -11.44
CA ILE A 44 -21.09 -14.85 -10.12
C ILE A 44 -21.93 -15.48 -9.01
N GLY A 45 -21.30 -16.34 -8.21
CA GLY A 45 -21.91 -16.99 -7.05
C GLY A 45 -21.07 -18.17 -6.56
N THR A 46 -21.54 -18.85 -5.51
CA THR A 46 -20.87 -20.06 -5.02
C THR A 46 -21.87 -21.21 -4.90
N ASP A 47 -21.44 -22.41 -5.29
CA ASP A 47 -22.23 -23.63 -5.27
C ASP A 47 -21.56 -24.68 -4.39
N ALA A 48 -22.24 -25.08 -3.30
CA ALA A 48 -21.73 -26.07 -2.36
C ALA A 48 -21.47 -27.45 -3.00
N MET A 49 -22.23 -27.84 -4.02
CA MET A 49 -22.00 -29.11 -4.73
C MET A 49 -20.68 -29.09 -5.51
N LYS A 50 -20.33 -27.94 -6.09
CA LYS A 50 -19.04 -27.77 -6.77
C LYS A 50 -17.88 -27.78 -5.79
N VAL A 51 -18.05 -27.17 -4.62
CA VAL A 51 -17.04 -27.20 -3.55
C VAL A 51 -16.86 -28.62 -3.01
N PHE A 52 -17.94 -29.36 -2.78
CA PHE A 52 -17.92 -30.76 -2.38
C PHE A 52 -17.16 -31.62 -3.39
N ALA A 53 -17.50 -31.52 -4.68
CA ALA A 53 -16.82 -32.26 -5.74
C ALA A 53 -15.34 -31.89 -5.86
N ALA A 54 -14.98 -30.63 -5.65
CA ALA A 54 -13.58 -30.18 -5.64
C ALA A 54 -12.80 -30.80 -4.47
N ILE A 55 -13.38 -30.85 -3.27
CA ILE A 55 -12.76 -31.50 -2.10
C ILE A 55 -12.53 -32.98 -2.37
N GLU A 56 -13.53 -33.70 -2.90
CA GLU A 56 -13.37 -35.12 -3.24
C GLU A 56 -12.28 -35.36 -4.29
N SER A 57 -12.12 -34.43 -5.24
CA SER A 57 -11.15 -34.59 -6.35
C SER A 57 -9.68 -34.51 -5.93
N VAL A 58 -9.38 -33.82 -4.82
CA VAL A 58 -8.00 -33.61 -4.33
C VAL A 58 -7.67 -34.39 -3.07
N TYR A 59 -8.66 -35.06 -2.48
CA TYR A 59 -8.47 -35.80 -1.24
C TYR A 59 -7.75 -37.14 -1.50
N ASP A 60 -6.63 -37.36 -0.83
CA ASP A 60 -5.85 -38.61 -0.91
C ASP A 60 -5.52 -39.25 0.46
N GLY A 61 -6.04 -38.69 1.56
CA GLY A 61 -5.84 -39.17 2.93
C GLY A 61 -4.93 -38.31 3.82
N ASP A 62 -4.15 -37.38 3.26
CA ASP A 62 -3.30 -36.46 4.05
C ASP A 62 -4.01 -35.15 4.44
N GLY A 63 -5.30 -35.03 4.08
CA GLY A 63 -6.17 -33.89 4.38
C GLY A 63 -6.30 -32.88 3.24
N VAL A 64 -7.26 -31.97 3.37
CA VAL A 64 -7.56 -30.93 2.37
C VAL A 64 -7.65 -29.57 3.05
N LEU A 65 -6.92 -28.59 2.52
CA LEU A 65 -7.06 -27.19 2.90
C LEU A 65 -7.98 -26.49 1.89
N VAL A 66 -9.04 -25.87 2.39
CA VAL A 66 -9.99 -25.08 1.58
C VAL A 66 -9.73 -23.61 1.85
N LEU A 67 -9.34 -22.87 0.82
CA LEU A 67 -9.18 -21.42 0.83
C LEU A 67 -10.40 -20.79 0.16
N MET A 68 -11.01 -19.80 0.79
CA MET A 68 -12.23 -19.21 0.27
C MET A 68 -12.27 -17.69 0.40
N ASP A 69 -13.04 -17.06 -0.49
CA ASP A 69 -13.43 -15.65 -0.37
C ASP A 69 -14.43 -15.42 0.79
N LEU A 70 -14.78 -14.17 1.04
CA LEU A 70 -15.72 -13.78 2.10
C LEU A 70 -17.18 -14.13 1.75
N GLY A 71 -18.11 -14.02 2.70
CA GLY A 71 -19.55 -14.13 2.43
C GLY A 71 -20.01 -15.54 2.02
N SER A 72 -20.77 -15.67 0.93
CA SER A 72 -21.41 -16.95 0.53
C SER A 72 -20.43 -18.07 0.18
N ALA A 73 -19.16 -17.74 -0.12
CA ALA A 73 -18.13 -18.74 -0.36
C ALA A 73 -17.81 -19.55 0.91
N LEU A 74 -17.75 -18.89 2.06
CA LEU A 74 -17.60 -19.54 3.37
C LEU A 74 -18.79 -20.44 3.69
N MET A 75 -20.02 -19.94 3.57
CA MET A 75 -21.23 -20.73 3.85
C MET A 75 -21.36 -21.95 2.93
N SER A 76 -20.97 -21.81 1.67
CA SER A 76 -20.98 -22.92 0.70
C SER A 76 -19.90 -23.95 1.02
N ALA A 77 -18.74 -23.52 1.49
CA ALA A 77 -17.67 -24.40 1.94
C ALA A 77 -18.02 -25.15 3.23
N GLU A 78 -18.65 -24.47 4.20
CA GLU A 78 -19.19 -25.10 5.41
C GLU A 78 -20.22 -26.18 5.06
N LEU A 79 -21.21 -25.86 4.23
CA LEU A 79 -22.22 -26.82 3.78
C LEU A 79 -21.58 -28.00 3.02
N ALA A 80 -20.58 -27.75 2.16
CA ALA A 80 -19.87 -28.81 1.46
C ALA A 80 -19.11 -29.73 2.43
N VAL A 81 -18.53 -29.21 3.51
CA VAL A 81 -17.90 -30.01 4.56
C VAL A 81 -18.95 -30.84 5.31
N GLU A 82 -20.10 -30.26 5.65
CA GLU A 82 -21.21 -30.98 6.30
C GLU A 82 -21.75 -32.14 5.46
N MET A 83 -21.68 -32.03 4.13
CA MET A 83 -22.09 -33.08 3.20
C MET A 83 -21.11 -34.27 3.14
N LEU A 84 -19.86 -34.10 3.59
CA LEU A 84 -18.90 -35.20 3.69
C LEU A 84 -19.27 -36.15 4.83
N PRO A 85 -18.88 -37.44 4.76
CA PRO A 85 -19.04 -38.33 5.90
C PRO A 85 -18.26 -37.84 7.12
N GLU A 86 -18.80 -37.98 8.34
CA GLU A 86 -18.23 -37.42 9.59
C GLU A 86 -16.75 -37.76 9.82
N ALA A 87 -16.29 -38.93 9.36
CA ALA A 87 -14.90 -39.36 9.48
C ALA A 87 -13.89 -38.48 8.70
N TYR A 88 -14.38 -37.67 7.76
CA TYR A 88 -13.57 -36.78 6.92
C TYR A 88 -13.60 -35.32 7.40
N HIS A 89 -14.52 -34.93 8.28
CA HIS A 89 -14.66 -33.54 8.75
C HIS A 89 -13.38 -33.02 9.41
N SER A 90 -12.68 -33.85 10.18
CA SER A 90 -11.42 -33.48 10.84
C SER A 90 -10.22 -33.42 9.89
N GLN A 91 -10.39 -33.88 8.64
CA GLN A 91 -9.36 -33.93 7.62
C GLN A 91 -9.50 -32.81 6.58
N VAL A 92 -10.59 -32.02 6.65
CA VAL A 92 -10.80 -30.85 5.81
C VAL A 92 -10.75 -29.61 6.68
N MET A 93 -9.89 -28.65 6.35
CA MET A 93 -9.75 -27.40 7.09
C MET A 93 -10.10 -26.21 6.22
N LEU A 94 -11.10 -25.44 6.65
CA LEU A 94 -11.39 -24.12 6.08
C LEU A 94 -10.35 -23.12 6.58
N CYS A 95 -9.68 -22.42 5.66
CA CYS A 95 -8.59 -21.50 5.93
C CYS A 95 -8.94 -20.05 5.56
N GLU A 96 -8.87 -19.18 6.55
CA GLU A 96 -9.20 -17.75 6.44
C GLU A 96 -8.11 -16.89 5.77
N ALA A 97 -7.11 -17.53 5.16
CA ALA A 97 -6.00 -16.82 4.52
C ALA A 97 -6.47 -16.07 3.25
N PRO A 98 -5.78 -14.98 2.84
CA PRO A 98 -6.04 -14.33 1.57
C PRO A 98 -5.93 -15.34 0.42
N ILE A 99 -6.96 -15.40 -0.43
CA ILE A 99 -7.14 -16.53 -1.35
C ILE A 99 -5.96 -16.74 -2.31
N VAL A 100 -5.33 -15.67 -2.80
CA VAL A 100 -4.22 -15.76 -3.77
C VAL A 100 -2.92 -16.10 -3.04
N GLU A 101 -2.47 -15.23 -2.13
CA GLU A 101 -1.19 -15.39 -1.43
C GLU A 101 -1.19 -16.64 -0.55
N GLY A 102 -2.32 -16.95 0.07
CA GLY A 102 -2.53 -18.15 0.88
C GLY A 102 -2.46 -19.43 0.05
N ALA A 103 -3.04 -19.46 -1.16
CA ALA A 103 -2.96 -20.62 -2.04
C ALA A 103 -1.53 -20.90 -2.48
N MET A 104 -0.79 -19.87 -2.87
CA MET A 104 0.62 -19.94 -3.24
C MET A 104 1.49 -20.49 -2.09
N ALA A 105 1.29 -19.96 -0.88
CA ALA A 105 2.02 -20.40 0.31
C ALA A 105 1.66 -21.84 0.70
N ALA A 106 0.38 -22.20 0.60
CA ALA A 106 -0.12 -23.54 0.91
C ALA A 106 0.47 -24.60 -0.04
N VAL A 107 0.47 -24.37 -1.36
CA VAL A 107 1.02 -25.37 -2.30
C VAL A 107 2.52 -25.56 -2.10
N VAL A 108 3.28 -24.51 -1.82
CA VAL A 108 4.73 -24.64 -1.52
C VAL A 108 4.96 -25.47 -0.26
N GLN A 109 4.17 -25.24 0.80
CA GLN A 109 4.29 -26.00 2.04
C GLN A 109 3.82 -27.45 1.88
N ALA A 110 2.82 -27.71 1.04
CA ALA A 110 2.32 -29.04 0.73
C ALA A 110 3.33 -29.85 -0.11
N ASP A 111 3.97 -29.24 -1.12
CA ASP A 111 5.06 -29.86 -1.91
C ASP A 111 6.24 -30.28 -1.03
N GLY A 112 6.47 -29.55 0.08
CA GLY A 112 7.44 -29.89 1.13
C GLY A 112 6.99 -30.99 2.10
N ASN A 113 5.88 -31.69 1.85
CA ASN A 113 5.24 -32.69 2.72
C ASN A 113 4.86 -32.14 4.12
N GLY A 114 4.45 -30.88 4.20
CA GLY A 114 3.90 -30.31 5.42
C GLY A 114 2.57 -30.97 5.83
N THR A 115 2.31 -31.07 7.14
CA THR A 115 1.01 -31.55 7.64
C THR A 115 -0.09 -30.51 7.37
N LEU A 116 -1.38 -30.92 7.37
CA LEU A 116 -2.51 -30.02 7.15
C LEU A 116 -2.46 -28.76 8.04
N GLY A 117 -2.08 -28.90 9.31
CA GLY A 117 -1.91 -27.78 10.23
C GLY A 117 -0.75 -26.84 9.86
N GLN A 118 0.37 -27.39 9.38
CA GLN A 118 1.51 -26.60 8.91
C GLN A 118 1.18 -25.85 7.63
N VAL A 119 0.52 -26.51 6.68
CA VAL A 119 0.05 -25.91 5.42
C VAL A 119 -0.94 -24.76 5.71
N ALA A 120 -1.90 -24.98 6.61
CA ALA A 120 -2.85 -23.95 7.03
C ALA A 120 -2.17 -22.75 7.72
N ASN A 121 -1.17 -23.00 8.57
CA ASN A 121 -0.45 -21.93 9.25
C ASN A 121 0.40 -21.10 8.29
N GLU A 122 1.04 -21.74 7.30
CA GLU A 122 1.79 -21.03 6.27
C GLU A 122 0.86 -20.18 5.40
N ALA A 123 -0.30 -20.72 5.01
CA ALA A 123 -1.33 -19.98 4.28
C ALA A 123 -1.80 -18.74 5.08
N ARG A 124 -2.15 -18.88 6.36
CA ARG A 124 -2.54 -17.75 7.23
C ARG A 124 -1.44 -16.70 7.36
N GLY A 125 -0.18 -17.15 7.37
CA GLY A 125 1.00 -16.31 7.41
C GLY A 125 1.24 -15.50 6.13
N ALA A 126 0.63 -15.87 5.01
CA ALA A 126 0.89 -15.26 3.70
C ALA A 126 0.57 -13.77 3.66
N LEU A 127 -0.49 -13.32 4.34
CA LEU A 127 -0.83 -11.89 4.45
C LEU A 127 0.30 -11.10 5.12
N ARG A 128 1.00 -11.72 6.08
CA ARG A 128 2.01 -11.04 6.89
C ARG A 128 3.24 -10.65 6.07
N VAL A 129 3.54 -11.36 4.99
CA VAL A 129 4.61 -10.98 4.06
C VAL A 129 4.27 -9.65 3.39
N LYS A 130 3.06 -9.55 2.83
CA LYS A 130 2.54 -8.32 2.21
C LYS A 130 2.43 -7.19 3.24
N ALA A 131 1.92 -7.50 4.44
CA ALA A 131 1.82 -6.53 5.53
C ALA A 131 3.21 -6.02 5.96
N THR A 132 4.21 -6.89 6.12
CA THR A 132 5.58 -6.48 6.46
C THR A 132 6.21 -5.63 5.36
N GLN A 133 6.00 -5.98 4.08
CA GLN A 133 6.47 -5.16 2.94
C GLN A 133 5.81 -3.78 2.90
N LEU A 134 4.56 -3.69 3.34
CA LEU A 134 3.81 -2.44 3.47
C LEU A 134 4.04 -1.74 4.82
N GLY A 135 4.91 -2.27 5.70
CA GLY A 135 5.15 -1.73 7.04
C GLY A 135 3.99 -1.87 8.03
N VAL A 136 2.99 -2.69 7.70
CA VAL A 136 1.81 -2.99 8.53
C VAL A 136 2.14 -4.13 9.50
N GLU A 137 2.12 -3.83 10.81
CA GLU A 137 2.18 -4.85 11.85
C GLU A 137 0.81 -5.48 12.07
N LEU A 138 0.66 -6.74 11.65
CA LEU A 138 -0.54 -7.52 11.98
C LEU A 138 -0.46 -8.03 13.43
N PRO A 139 -1.55 -7.95 14.22
CA PRO A 139 -1.57 -8.52 15.56
C PRO A 139 -1.26 -10.03 15.49
N VAL A 140 -0.34 -10.49 16.34
CA VAL A 140 0.01 -11.90 16.43
C VAL A 140 -1.21 -12.64 16.99
N ARG A 141 -1.92 -13.39 16.13
CA ARG A 141 -2.89 -14.37 16.62
C ARG A 141 -2.12 -15.41 17.42
N GLY A 142 -2.36 -15.42 18.73
CA GLY A 142 -1.80 -16.39 19.67
C GLY A 142 -2.30 -17.79 19.35
N GLY A 143 -1.60 -18.49 18.46
CA GLY A 143 -1.52 -19.94 18.50
C GLY A 143 -0.56 -20.30 19.62
N SER A 144 -1.04 -21.09 20.58
CA SER A 144 -0.27 -21.62 21.69
C SER A 144 0.80 -22.62 21.21
N ASP A 145 1.88 -22.13 20.61
CA ASP A 145 3.17 -22.79 20.72
C ASP A 145 3.99 -21.96 21.70
N GLY A 146 4.08 -22.48 22.92
CA GLY A 146 4.60 -21.78 24.07
C GLY A 146 5.91 -21.08 23.76
N VAL A 147 5.98 -19.81 24.13
CA VAL A 147 7.20 -19.22 24.66
C VAL A 147 7.62 -20.10 25.83
N ARG A 148 8.35 -21.19 25.55
CA ARG A 148 9.10 -21.89 26.58
C ARG A 148 10.18 -20.90 26.99
N GLN A 149 10.02 -20.39 28.21
CA GLN A 149 11.13 -19.84 28.98
C GLN A 149 12.32 -20.79 28.86
N THR A 150 13.50 -20.20 28.68
CA THR A 150 14.79 -20.88 28.77
C THR A 150 14.76 -21.89 29.91
N PRO A 151 14.97 -23.20 29.65
CA PRO A 151 15.33 -24.08 30.73
C PRO A 151 16.67 -23.59 31.28
N ASP A 152 16.66 -23.25 32.56
CA ASP A 152 17.76 -22.67 33.36
C ASP A 152 18.92 -23.67 33.59
N ASN A 153 19.15 -24.59 32.64
CA ASN A 153 20.26 -25.52 32.63
C ASN A 153 21.16 -25.21 31.43
N ALA A 154 22.03 -24.22 31.63
CA ALA A 154 23.27 -24.11 30.87
C ALA A 154 24.11 -25.37 31.09
N GLY A 155 24.06 -26.28 30.12
CA GLY A 155 24.94 -27.46 30.03
C GLY A 155 25.07 -27.91 28.59
N ASP A 156 26.15 -27.47 27.93
CA ASP A 156 26.71 -27.96 26.66
C ASP A 156 25.74 -28.34 25.52
N LEU A 157 24.89 -27.41 25.11
CA LEU A 157 24.32 -27.51 23.76
C LEU A 157 25.35 -27.02 22.74
N PRO A 158 25.61 -27.79 21.65
CA PRO A 158 26.49 -27.35 20.57
C PRO A 158 26.04 -26.00 20.02
N GLN A 159 26.94 -25.02 20.04
CA GLN A 159 26.65 -23.66 19.59
C GLN A 159 27.84 -23.04 18.87
N ILE A 160 27.55 -22.15 17.93
CA ILE A 160 28.53 -21.30 17.26
C ILE A 160 28.08 -19.85 17.32
N THR A 161 29.03 -18.93 17.30
CA THR A 161 28.78 -17.49 17.30
C THR A 161 29.33 -16.89 16.02
N LEU A 162 28.48 -16.18 15.27
CA LEU A 162 28.82 -15.57 13.99
C LEU A 162 28.65 -14.06 14.04
N THR A 163 29.57 -13.35 13.39
CA THR A 163 29.39 -11.92 13.09
C THR A 163 28.87 -11.79 11.67
N ILE A 164 27.76 -11.08 11.46
CA ILE A 164 27.19 -10.91 10.12
C ILE A 164 27.88 -9.77 9.40
N HIS A 165 28.49 -10.07 8.25
CA HIS A 165 29.23 -9.09 7.44
C HIS A 165 28.44 -8.57 6.23
N ASN A 166 27.31 -9.20 5.89
CA ASN A 166 26.40 -8.78 4.80
C ASN A 166 25.85 -7.37 5.02
N LYS A 167 25.89 -6.52 3.97
CA LYS A 167 25.51 -5.09 4.04
C LYS A 167 24.09 -4.86 4.54
N MET A 168 23.15 -5.72 4.13
CA MET A 168 21.75 -5.65 4.53
C MET A 168 21.40 -6.69 5.62
N GLY A 169 22.38 -7.44 6.13
CA GLY A 169 22.20 -8.48 7.13
C GLY A 169 21.65 -9.81 6.59
N LEU A 170 21.00 -10.62 7.46
CA LEU A 170 20.36 -11.89 7.05
C LEU A 170 18.94 -11.64 6.49
N HIS A 171 18.88 -10.95 5.34
CA HIS A 171 17.64 -10.68 4.61
C HIS A 171 17.38 -11.74 3.52
N ALA A 172 16.30 -11.56 2.73
CA ALA A 172 15.77 -12.49 1.73
C ALA A 172 16.75 -13.51 1.11
N ARG A 173 17.83 -13.08 0.44
CA ARG A 173 18.76 -14.01 -0.23
C ARG A 173 19.74 -14.71 0.74
N PRO A 174 20.53 -14.00 1.58
CA PRO A 174 21.34 -14.64 2.62
C PRO A 174 20.53 -15.53 3.58
N ALA A 175 19.32 -15.10 3.96
CA ALA A 175 18.39 -15.86 4.79
C ALA A 175 17.86 -17.11 4.07
N ALA A 176 17.53 -17.02 2.77
CA ALA A 176 17.14 -18.19 1.98
C ALA A 176 18.26 -19.22 1.89
N GLN A 177 19.51 -18.78 1.64
CA GLN A 177 20.66 -19.69 1.62
C GLN A 177 20.92 -20.32 2.98
N PHE A 178 20.83 -19.53 4.05
CA PHE A 178 20.92 -20.01 5.43
C PHE A 178 19.86 -21.07 5.73
N VAL A 179 18.58 -20.75 5.53
CA VAL A 179 17.47 -21.68 5.77
C VAL A 179 17.54 -22.92 4.89
N SER A 180 17.90 -22.78 3.61
CA SER A 180 18.07 -23.92 2.71
C SER A 180 19.20 -24.85 3.12
N THR A 181 20.23 -24.32 3.79
CA THR A 181 21.36 -25.11 4.32
C THR A 181 20.93 -25.82 5.60
N VAL A 182 20.23 -25.13 6.51
CA VAL A 182 19.71 -25.68 7.76
C VAL A 182 18.66 -26.78 7.51
N ASN A 183 17.81 -26.63 6.49
CA ASN A 183 16.77 -27.61 6.14
C ASN A 183 17.29 -28.93 5.57
N ARG A 184 18.59 -29.04 5.27
CA ARG A 184 19.23 -30.31 4.87
C ARG A 184 19.47 -31.26 6.05
N PHE A 185 19.33 -30.76 7.27
CA PHE A 185 19.60 -31.48 8.50
C PHE A 185 18.32 -31.71 9.30
N HIS A 186 18.25 -32.81 10.03
CA HIS A 186 17.12 -33.15 10.89
C HIS A 186 17.18 -32.42 12.24
N ALA A 187 18.36 -31.97 12.68
CA ALA A 187 18.56 -31.20 13.90
C ALA A 187 17.60 -30.00 14.03
N GLU A 188 17.15 -29.75 15.26
CA GLU A 188 16.48 -28.51 15.59
C GLU A 188 17.55 -27.42 15.73
N VAL A 189 17.45 -26.38 14.90
CA VAL A 189 18.42 -25.29 14.88
C VAL A 189 17.71 -23.99 15.24
N ARG A 190 18.28 -23.24 16.18
CA ARG A 190 17.78 -21.93 16.61
C ARG A 190 18.80 -20.84 16.36
N LEU A 191 18.32 -19.69 15.90
CA LEU A 191 19.11 -18.49 15.69
C LEU A 191 18.74 -17.47 16.78
N THR A 192 19.72 -16.99 17.52
CA THR A 192 19.52 -16.09 18.64
C THR A 192 20.28 -14.79 18.43
N LYS A 193 19.59 -13.65 18.60
CA LYS A 193 20.17 -12.30 18.60
C LYS A 193 19.73 -11.60 19.88
N GLY A 194 20.67 -11.38 20.80
CA GLY A 194 20.36 -10.80 22.12
C GLY A 194 19.43 -11.73 22.92
N ASP A 195 18.24 -11.24 23.27
CA ASP A 195 17.20 -11.94 24.02
C ASP A 195 16.18 -12.69 23.12
N LYS A 196 16.24 -12.48 21.80
CA LYS A 196 15.28 -13.05 20.84
C LYS A 196 15.87 -14.28 20.17
N SER A 197 15.17 -15.41 20.26
CA SER A 197 15.54 -16.68 19.63
C SER A 197 14.43 -17.19 18.72
N VAL A 198 14.78 -17.58 17.50
CA VAL A 198 13.85 -18.00 16.44
C VAL A 198 14.25 -19.32 15.81
N ASN A 199 13.30 -19.99 15.15
CA ASN A 199 13.57 -21.23 14.42
C ASN A 199 14.36 -20.94 13.13
N ALA A 200 15.58 -21.49 13.03
CA ALA A 200 16.48 -21.27 11.90
C ALA A 200 16.05 -21.98 10.60
N LYS A 201 15.08 -22.91 10.68
CA LYS A 201 14.46 -23.58 9.53
C LYS A 201 13.35 -22.76 8.87
N SER A 202 12.90 -21.69 9.52
CA SER A 202 11.86 -20.80 8.99
C SER A 202 12.50 -19.54 8.43
N ILE A 203 12.47 -19.41 7.10
CA ILE A 203 12.98 -18.22 6.41
C ILE A 203 12.31 -16.94 6.93
N ASN A 204 11.01 -17.01 7.22
CA ASN A 204 10.23 -15.90 7.75
C ASN A 204 10.70 -15.50 9.15
N GLN A 205 11.05 -16.43 10.02
CA GLN A 205 11.52 -16.09 11.37
C GLN A 205 12.97 -15.58 11.37
N VAL A 206 13.83 -16.11 10.50
CA VAL A 206 15.22 -15.65 10.35
C VAL A 206 15.26 -14.22 9.79
N ALA A 207 14.46 -13.93 8.76
CA ALA A 207 14.40 -12.60 8.16
C ALA A 207 13.76 -11.55 9.09
N THR A 208 12.77 -11.94 9.91
CA THR A 208 12.08 -11.03 10.84
C THR A 208 12.83 -10.80 12.15
N LEU A 209 13.88 -11.57 12.45
CA LEU A 209 14.77 -11.34 13.60
C LEU A 209 15.54 -10.00 13.47
N GLY A 210 15.59 -9.41 12.28
CA GLY A 210 16.18 -8.09 12.04
C GLY A 210 17.69 -8.08 12.26
N VAL A 211 18.38 -9.16 11.91
CA VAL A 211 19.84 -9.26 12.01
C VAL A 211 20.47 -8.39 10.92
N ARG A 212 21.18 -7.34 11.33
CA ARG A 212 21.84 -6.36 10.44
C ARG A 212 23.35 -6.58 10.41
N GLN A 213 24.04 -5.88 9.50
CA GLN A 213 25.50 -5.89 9.44
C GLN A 213 26.14 -5.54 10.79
N GLY A 214 27.18 -6.27 11.17
CA GLY A 214 27.90 -6.11 12.43
C GLY A 214 27.19 -6.70 13.65
N ASN A 215 26.01 -7.30 13.50
CA ASN A 215 25.37 -8.01 14.60
C ASN A 215 26.03 -9.36 14.84
N VAL A 216 26.19 -9.69 16.13
CA VAL A 216 26.65 -11.00 16.59
C VAL A 216 25.42 -11.85 16.86
N VAL A 217 25.37 -13.04 16.28
CA VAL A 217 24.29 -14.01 16.46
C VAL A 217 24.84 -15.33 16.96
N THR A 218 24.08 -15.99 17.82
CA THR A 218 24.39 -17.31 18.36
C THR A 218 23.46 -18.33 17.75
N ILE A 219 24.01 -19.39 17.18
CA ILE A 219 23.26 -20.49 16.60
C ILE A 219 23.46 -21.72 17.46
N THR A 220 22.37 -22.32 17.90
CA THR A 220 22.36 -23.56 18.68
C THR A 220 21.69 -24.66 17.86
N ALA A 221 22.24 -25.87 17.93
CA ALA A 221 21.67 -27.03 17.25
C ALA A 221 21.53 -28.21 18.21
N VAL A 222 20.40 -28.92 18.13
CA VAL A 222 20.08 -30.09 18.96
C VAL A 222 19.59 -31.23 18.07
N GLY A 223 20.25 -32.38 18.13
CA GLY A 223 19.92 -33.56 17.34
C GLY A 223 21.16 -34.37 16.93
N ASP A 224 20.94 -35.54 16.33
CA ASP A 224 22.00 -36.48 15.96
C ASP A 224 22.98 -35.94 14.90
N ASP A 225 22.53 -34.95 14.10
CA ASP A 225 23.32 -34.26 13.08
C ASP A 225 23.60 -32.78 13.41
N ALA A 226 23.53 -32.40 14.70
CA ALA A 226 23.77 -31.03 15.17
C ALA A 226 25.18 -30.49 14.84
N ALA A 227 26.24 -31.29 15.04
CA ALA A 227 27.61 -30.85 14.75
C ALA A 227 27.87 -30.63 13.24
N PRO A 228 27.46 -31.54 12.34
CA PRO A 228 27.47 -31.29 10.89
C PRO A 228 26.67 -30.05 10.46
N ALA A 229 25.49 -29.83 11.06
CA ALA A 229 24.65 -28.66 10.76
C ALA A 229 25.37 -27.35 11.09
N LEU A 230 25.98 -27.26 12.28
CA LEU A 230 26.74 -26.08 12.70
C LEU A 230 27.96 -25.84 11.80
N ALA A 231 28.67 -26.89 11.40
CA ALA A 231 29.81 -26.77 10.49
C ALA A 231 29.41 -26.24 9.11
N ALA A 232 28.27 -26.69 8.56
CA ALA A 232 27.76 -26.20 7.28
C ALA A 232 27.33 -24.73 7.35
N ILE A 233 26.76 -24.31 8.48
CA ILE A 233 26.36 -22.92 8.72
C ILE A 233 27.58 -22.01 8.87
N GLN A 234 28.64 -22.48 9.55
CA GLN A 234 29.90 -21.75 9.65
C GLN A 234 30.53 -21.54 8.27
N ALA A 235 30.61 -22.59 7.44
CA ALA A 235 31.16 -22.49 6.09
C ALA A 235 30.36 -21.51 5.20
N LEU A 236 29.03 -21.45 5.36
CA LEU A 236 28.19 -20.49 4.65
C LEU A 236 28.45 -19.05 5.09
N ALA A 237 28.73 -18.83 6.38
CA ALA A 237 29.09 -17.52 6.90
C ALA A 237 30.47 -17.05 6.41
N ASP A 238 31.42 -17.99 6.30
CA ASP A 238 32.75 -17.72 5.76
C ASP A 238 32.71 -17.34 4.26
N ASP A 239 31.72 -17.85 3.52
CA ASP A 239 31.41 -17.46 2.12
C ASP A 239 30.44 -16.25 2.02
N ASN A 240 30.30 -15.48 3.11
CA ASN A 240 29.43 -14.31 3.23
C ASN A 240 27.99 -14.58 2.75
N PHE A 241 27.48 -15.79 3.00
CA PHE A 241 26.15 -16.25 2.59
C PHE A 241 25.90 -16.07 1.08
N GLY A 242 26.94 -16.28 0.27
CA GLY A 242 26.89 -16.27 -1.19
C GLY A 242 26.74 -14.88 -1.82
N GLU A 243 27.07 -13.80 -1.11
CA GLU A 243 27.05 -12.44 -1.66
C GLU A 243 28.41 -12.02 -2.24
N THR A 244 28.44 -11.73 -3.56
CA THR A 244 29.59 -11.13 -4.25
C THR A 244 29.36 -9.64 -4.51
N ASP A 245 30.41 -8.81 -4.37
CA ASP A 245 30.41 -7.34 -4.49
C ASP A 245 29.96 -6.76 -5.86
N ALA A 246 29.60 -7.59 -6.83
CA ALA A 246 29.28 -7.19 -8.21
C ALA A 246 27.86 -6.60 -8.40
N VAL A 247 27.00 -6.61 -7.39
CA VAL A 247 25.59 -6.12 -7.49
C VAL A 247 25.42 -4.69 -6.94
N VAL A 248 26.49 -4.08 -6.44
CA VAL A 248 26.45 -2.78 -5.73
C VAL A 248 26.47 -1.56 -6.67
N ALA A 249 26.70 -1.75 -7.98
CA ALA A 249 26.85 -0.63 -8.91
C ALA A 249 25.53 -0.03 -9.44
N ALA A 250 24.38 -0.66 -9.22
CA ALA A 250 23.10 -0.24 -9.81
C ALA A 250 22.10 0.39 -8.83
N ALA A 251 22.42 0.46 -7.54
CA ALA A 251 21.52 0.96 -6.48
C ALA A 251 22.14 2.07 -5.62
N ALA A 252 23.25 2.66 -6.07
CA ALA A 252 24.05 3.61 -5.28
C ALA A 252 23.83 5.09 -5.66
N ASP A 253 22.79 5.43 -6.42
CA ASP A 253 22.57 6.81 -6.89
C ASP A 253 21.21 7.40 -6.47
N GLU A 254 20.71 7.04 -5.28
CA GLU A 254 19.45 7.59 -4.73
C GLU A 254 19.59 8.26 -3.35
N GLN A 255 20.81 8.60 -2.93
CA GLN A 255 21.04 9.50 -1.81
C GLN A 255 22.17 10.47 -2.12
N VAL A 256 21.87 11.49 -2.92
CA VAL A 256 22.60 12.76 -2.84
C VAL A 256 21.77 13.69 -1.96
N ALA A 257 21.94 13.54 -0.64
CA ALA A 257 21.82 14.68 0.25
C ALA A 257 22.95 15.64 -0.15
N ALA A 258 22.70 16.46 -1.18
CA ALA A 258 23.62 17.50 -1.59
C ALA A 258 23.76 18.46 -0.41
N GLU A 259 25.00 18.80 -0.06
CA GLU A 259 25.31 19.96 0.77
C GLU A 259 24.41 21.11 0.32
N LEU A 260 23.60 21.64 1.25
CA LEU A 260 22.69 22.76 0.97
C LEU A 260 23.53 23.96 0.54
N GLU A 261 23.63 24.17 -0.77
CA GLU A 261 24.07 25.46 -1.32
C GLU A 261 23.16 26.54 -0.73
N ALA A 262 23.76 27.56 -0.13
CA ALA A 262 23.01 28.66 0.46
C ALA A 262 22.11 29.30 -0.61
N GLY A 263 20.79 29.21 -0.44
CA GLY A 263 19.80 29.76 -1.39
C GLY A 263 19.14 28.74 -2.31
N VAL A 264 19.46 27.44 -2.21
CA VAL A 264 18.77 26.37 -2.96
C VAL A 264 17.81 25.61 -2.04
N TRP A 265 16.57 25.48 -2.48
CA TRP A 265 15.51 24.75 -1.78
C TRP A 265 15.31 23.37 -2.45
N CYS A 266 15.11 22.32 -1.65
CA CYS A 266 15.07 20.94 -2.16
C CYS A 266 13.77 20.23 -1.76
N GLY A 267 13.26 19.41 -2.67
CA GLY A 267 12.15 18.49 -2.44
C GLY A 267 12.34 17.17 -3.18
N ILE A 268 11.29 16.35 -3.21
CA ILE A 268 11.30 15.06 -3.90
C ILE A 268 11.02 15.30 -5.37
N ALA A 269 11.95 14.88 -6.23
CA ALA A 269 11.77 14.88 -7.68
C ALA A 269 10.55 14.03 -8.07
N ALA A 270 9.51 14.68 -8.60
CA ALA A 270 8.28 14.01 -9.00
C ALA A 270 8.23 13.80 -10.52
N SER A 271 8.47 14.85 -11.31
CA SER A 271 8.37 14.78 -12.76
C SER A 271 9.55 15.54 -13.39
N PRO A 272 10.33 14.92 -14.28
CA PRO A 272 11.56 15.50 -14.81
C PRO A 272 11.31 16.72 -15.70
N GLY A 273 12.32 17.58 -15.78
CA GLY A 273 12.34 18.77 -16.64
C GLY A 273 12.59 20.07 -15.88
N ILE A 274 12.79 21.15 -16.63
CA ILE A 274 13.16 22.46 -16.09
C ILE A 274 12.06 23.48 -16.37
N ALA A 275 11.58 24.11 -15.30
CA ALA A 275 10.63 25.20 -15.36
C ALA A 275 11.24 26.48 -14.81
N ILE A 276 11.00 27.58 -15.52
CA ILE A 276 11.47 28.92 -15.15
C ILE A 276 10.29 29.85 -15.39
N GLY A 277 9.86 30.58 -14.37
CA GLY A 277 8.68 31.43 -14.47
C GLY A 277 8.29 32.11 -13.16
N PRO A 278 7.32 33.03 -13.23
CA PRO A 278 6.79 33.70 -12.05
C PRO A 278 6.04 32.71 -11.15
N VAL A 279 6.10 32.91 -9.84
CA VAL A 279 5.36 32.11 -8.86
C VAL A 279 3.89 32.49 -8.85
N PHE A 280 3.04 31.47 -8.75
CA PHE A 280 1.63 31.61 -8.37
C PHE A 280 1.35 30.71 -7.16
N GLN A 281 1.06 31.34 -6.02
CA GLN A 281 0.76 30.67 -4.76
C GLN A 281 -0.72 30.30 -4.69
N PHE A 282 -0.99 29.01 -4.62
CA PHE A 282 -2.35 28.49 -4.52
C PHE A 282 -2.60 27.91 -3.12
N ARG A 283 -3.33 28.68 -2.30
CA ARG A 283 -3.69 28.32 -0.92
C ARG A 283 -5.15 28.66 -0.63
N PRO A 284 -6.11 27.89 -1.17
CA PRO A 284 -7.52 28.10 -0.85
C PRO A 284 -7.76 27.85 0.65
N GLN A 285 -8.37 28.81 1.34
CA GLN A 285 -8.77 28.68 2.74
C GLN A 285 -10.25 29.01 2.88
N LEU A 286 -10.99 28.12 3.53
CA LEU A 286 -12.37 28.41 3.93
C LEU A 286 -12.39 29.41 5.09
N PRO A 287 -13.39 30.31 5.15
CA PRO A 287 -13.60 31.13 6.33
C PRO A 287 -13.83 30.28 7.58
N ALA A 288 -13.46 30.82 8.74
CA ALA A 288 -13.73 30.16 10.01
C ALA A 288 -15.25 29.97 10.21
N ILE A 289 -15.64 28.76 10.61
CA ILE A 289 -17.03 28.41 10.86
C ILE A 289 -17.43 28.94 12.23
N GLU A 290 -18.31 29.93 12.26
CA GLU A 290 -18.90 30.42 13.51
C GLU A 290 -20.02 29.49 13.97
N LEU A 291 -19.90 28.95 15.19
CA LEU A 291 -20.94 28.14 15.80
C LEU A 291 -22.15 29.01 16.16
N ARG A 292 -23.30 28.67 15.59
CA ARG A 292 -24.58 29.33 15.87
C ARG A 292 -25.61 28.27 16.24
N HIS A 293 -26.49 28.61 17.16
CA HIS A 293 -27.63 27.76 17.49
C HIS A 293 -28.79 28.06 16.56
N ASN A 294 -29.41 27.00 16.03
CA ASN A 294 -30.62 27.09 15.21
C ASN A 294 -31.74 26.27 15.85
N GLN A 295 -32.93 26.85 15.97
CA GLN A 295 -34.09 26.18 16.56
C GLN A 295 -34.90 25.34 15.55
N ASP A 296 -34.60 25.45 14.26
CA ASP A 296 -35.26 24.74 13.17
C ASP A 296 -34.25 23.84 12.42
N PRO A 297 -34.10 22.57 12.86
CA PRO A 297 -33.25 21.59 12.19
C PRO A 297 -33.70 21.28 10.75
N ASP A 298 -34.98 21.49 10.42
CA ASP A 298 -35.51 21.17 9.09
C ASP A 298 -35.07 22.20 8.04
N ASP A 299 -35.00 23.48 8.41
CA ASP A 299 -34.42 24.53 7.54
C ASP A 299 -32.94 24.26 7.26
N GLU A 300 -32.16 23.93 8.29
CA GLU A 300 -30.73 23.59 8.13
C GLU A 300 -30.54 22.32 7.28
N TRP A 301 -31.43 21.34 7.42
CA TRP A 301 -31.41 20.13 6.61
C TRP A 301 -31.70 20.42 5.13
N GLN A 302 -32.65 21.31 4.82
CA GLN A 302 -32.91 21.73 3.44
C GLN A 302 -31.71 22.46 2.84
N ARG A 303 -31.04 23.33 3.61
CA ARG A 303 -29.79 23.98 3.20
C ARG A 303 -28.70 22.96 2.88
N LEU A 304 -28.55 21.92 3.72
CA LEU A 304 -27.61 20.84 3.46
C LEU A 304 -27.91 20.12 2.15
N GLN A 305 -29.16 19.72 1.94
CA GLN A 305 -29.56 18.99 0.73
C GLN A 305 -29.28 19.80 -0.54
N ALA A 306 -29.54 21.11 -0.51
CA ALA A 306 -29.22 22.00 -1.63
C ALA A 306 -27.71 22.07 -1.89
N ALA A 307 -26.89 22.21 -0.85
CA ALA A 307 -25.44 22.26 -0.97
C ALA A 307 -24.82 20.93 -1.44
N VAL A 308 -25.32 19.80 -0.94
CA VAL A 308 -24.92 18.45 -1.40
C VAL A 308 -25.28 18.26 -2.87
N SER A 309 -26.47 18.71 -3.31
CA SER A 309 -26.85 18.65 -4.72
C SER A 309 -25.92 19.50 -5.60
N ALA A 310 -25.61 20.74 -5.18
CA ALA A 310 -24.69 21.61 -5.91
C ALA A 310 -23.27 21.02 -5.98
N ALA A 311 -22.77 20.45 -4.88
CA ALA A 311 -21.48 19.76 -4.85
C ALA A 311 -21.47 18.53 -5.77
N LYS A 312 -22.56 17.77 -5.83
CA LYS A 312 -22.71 16.63 -6.72
C LYS A 312 -22.63 17.04 -8.20
N ASP A 313 -23.32 18.09 -8.60
CA ASP A 313 -23.30 18.59 -9.97
C ASP A 313 -21.90 19.08 -10.38
N GLU A 314 -21.19 19.69 -9.44
CA GLU A 314 -19.82 20.12 -9.63
C GLU A 314 -18.84 18.94 -9.78
N ILE A 315 -18.93 17.92 -8.91
CA ILE A 315 -18.09 16.71 -9.00
C ILE A 315 -18.36 15.98 -10.33
N ASN A 316 -19.61 15.90 -10.77
CA ASN A 316 -19.94 15.34 -12.09
C ASN A 316 -19.31 16.13 -13.24
N SER A 317 -19.28 17.46 -13.14
CA SER A 317 -18.64 18.32 -14.14
C SER A 317 -17.12 18.09 -14.18
N LEU A 318 -16.47 17.97 -13.01
CA LEU A 318 -15.05 17.64 -12.89
C LEU A 318 -14.74 16.25 -13.44
N TYR A 319 -15.57 15.24 -13.14
CA TYR A 319 -15.46 13.90 -13.70
C TYR A 319 -15.46 13.93 -15.23
N GLN A 320 -16.42 14.62 -15.85
CA GLN A 320 -16.51 14.72 -17.31
C GLN A 320 -15.33 15.48 -17.91
N HIS A 321 -14.78 16.47 -17.20
CA HIS A 321 -13.61 17.22 -17.65
C HIS A 321 -12.34 16.35 -17.59
N ALA A 322 -12.06 15.75 -16.44
CA ALA A 322 -10.90 14.87 -16.22
C ALA A 322 -10.89 13.69 -17.20
N ARG A 323 -12.06 13.10 -17.43
CA ARG A 323 -12.25 12.02 -18.40
C ARG A 323 -11.82 12.40 -19.82
N ARG A 324 -12.08 13.63 -20.25
CA ARG A 324 -11.66 14.13 -21.57
C ARG A 324 -10.17 14.48 -21.62
N ALA A 325 -9.61 14.94 -20.50
CA ALA A 325 -8.25 15.48 -20.45
C ALA A 325 -7.17 14.41 -20.21
N VAL A 326 -7.46 13.39 -19.40
CA VAL A 326 -6.46 12.43 -18.90
C VAL A 326 -6.85 10.97 -19.16
N GLY A 327 -8.12 10.60 -19.00
CA GLY A 327 -8.59 9.24 -19.26
C GLY A 327 -9.70 8.79 -18.31
N ASP A 328 -10.30 7.61 -18.58
CA ASP A 328 -11.34 7.03 -17.73
C ASP A 328 -10.78 6.57 -16.37
N ASP A 329 -9.55 6.03 -16.34
CA ASP A 329 -8.91 5.49 -15.13
C ASP A 329 -8.60 6.60 -14.12
N GLU A 330 -8.04 7.73 -14.56
CA GLU A 330 -7.76 8.89 -13.70
C GLU A 330 -9.04 9.60 -13.27
N ALA A 331 -10.10 9.56 -14.09
CA ALA A 331 -11.39 10.13 -13.73
C ALA A 331 -12.15 9.30 -12.69
N ALA A 332 -11.84 8.02 -12.50
CA ALA A 332 -12.52 7.13 -11.56
C ALA A 332 -12.50 7.64 -10.11
N ILE A 333 -11.52 8.49 -9.74
CA ILE A 333 -11.43 9.11 -8.41
C ILE A 333 -12.67 9.93 -8.08
N PHE A 334 -13.24 10.65 -9.06
CA PHE A 334 -14.47 11.42 -8.83
C PHE A 334 -15.69 10.54 -8.61
N GLN A 335 -15.68 9.28 -9.06
CA GLN A 335 -16.74 8.34 -8.71
C GLN A 335 -16.67 7.98 -7.22
N ALA A 336 -15.47 7.82 -6.65
CA ALA A 336 -15.30 7.64 -5.22
C ALA A 336 -15.76 8.88 -4.42
N HIS A 337 -15.48 10.10 -4.92
CA HIS A 337 -16.00 11.33 -4.30
C HIS A 337 -17.52 11.37 -4.27
N LEU A 338 -18.19 10.92 -5.34
CA LEU A 338 -19.65 10.81 -5.36
C LEU A 338 -20.16 9.78 -4.35
N LEU A 339 -19.50 8.64 -4.20
CA LEU A 339 -19.88 7.63 -3.20
C LEU A 339 -19.77 8.18 -1.77
N ILE A 340 -18.70 8.91 -1.45
CA ILE A 340 -18.53 9.56 -0.14
C ILE A 340 -19.64 10.60 0.09
N LEU A 341 -19.89 11.46 -0.91
CA LEU A 341 -20.90 12.52 -0.80
C LEU A 341 -22.32 11.97 -0.61
N GLN A 342 -22.60 10.81 -1.20
CA GLN A 342 -23.92 10.18 -1.20
C GLN A 342 -24.08 9.11 -0.11
N ASP A 343 -23.11 8.95 0.78
CA ASP A 343 -23.16 7.99 1.87
C ASP A 343 -24.36 8.28 2.80
N PRO A 344 -25.34 7.35 2.90
CA PRO A 344 -26.49 7.51 3.78
C PRO A 344 -26.10 7.68 5.26
N ASP A 345 -25.04 7.00 5.72
CA ASP A 345 -24.62 7.06 7.12
C ASP A 345 -24.01 8.43 7.44
N LEU A 346 -23.21 8.98 6.52
CA LEU A 346 -22.70 10.35 6.63
C LEU A 346 -23.85 11.36 6.80
N LEU A 347 -24.83 11.31 5.89
CA LEU A 347 -25.96 12.24 5.90
C LEU A 347 -26.85 12.06 7.13
N GLN A 348 -27.10 10.81 7.56
CA GLN A 348 -27.89 10.50 8.74
C GLN A 348 -27.21 10.96 10.04
N ASN A 349 -25.88 10.87 10.11
CA ASN A 349 -25.11 11.37 11.25
C ASN A 349 -25.18 12.90 11.35
N VAL A 350 -25.05 13.62 10.23
CA VAL A 350 -25.25 15.08 10.21
C VAL A 350 -26.67 15.45 10.64
N ARG A 351 -27.69 14.73 10.15
CA ARG A 351 -29.09 14.93 10.58
C ARG A 351 -29.24 14.77 12.09
N SER A 352 -28.64 13.72 12.65
CA SER A 352 -28.69 13.44 14.09
C SER A 352 -28.02 14.55 14.92
N ILE A 353 -26.90 15.11 14.44
CA ILE A 353 -26.24 16.26 15.08
C ILE A 353 -27.16 17.50 15.07
N LEU A 354 -27.80 17.79 13.93
CA LEU A 354 -28.73 18.92 13.82
C LEU A 354 -29.93 18.78 14.78
N ASP A 355 -30.54 17.59 14.82
CA ASP A 355 -31.72 17.32 15.66
C ASP A 355 -31.39 17.36 17.16
N SER A 356 -30.20 16.87 17.55
CA SER A 356 -29.82 16.76 18.97
C SER A 356 -29.16 18.02 19.53
N GLU A 357 -28.23 18.63 18.79
CA GLU A 357 -27.43 19.76 19.28
C GLU A 357 -27.98 21.13 18.88
N LYS A 358 -28.89 21.18 17.89
CA LYS A 358 -29.53 22.42 17.44
C LYS A 358 -28.53 23.51 17.05
N ILE A 359 -27.56 23.12 16.23
CA ILE A 359 -26.49 23.98 15.70
C ILE A 359 -26.68 24.20 14.20
N ASN A 360 -25.97 25.18 13.64
CA ASN A 360 -25.97 25.48 12.21
C ASN A 360 -25.35 24.35 11.37
N VAL A 361 -25.82 24.18 10.14
CA VAL A 361 -25.41 23.10 9.21
C VAL A 361 -23.91 23.08 8.93
N GLU A 362 -23.26 24.23 8.83
CA GLU A 362 -21.83 24.31 8.52
C GLU A 362 -21.00 23.63 9.62
N ALA A 363 -21.33 23.88 10.89
CA ALA A 363 -20.64 23.29 12.03
C ALA A 363 -20.94 21.79 12.18
N ALA A 364 -22.19 21.38 11.95
CA ALA A 364 -22.58 19.97 11.99
C ALA A 364 -21.88 19.16 10.88
N TRP A 365 -21.85 19.69 9.66
CA TRP A 365 -21.20 19.07 8.52
C TRP A 365 -19.68 18.99 8.69
N ASP A 366 -19.02 20.09 9.06
CA ASP A 366 -17.57 20.11 9.29
C ASP A 366 -17.17 19.08 10.35
N ARG A 367 -17.86 19.02 11.49
CA ARG A 367 -17.57 18.03 12.53
C ARG A 367 -17.66 16.59 12.01
N GLN A 368 -18.69 16.29 11.23
CA GLN A 368 -18.87 14.95 10.70
C GLN A 368 -17.80 14.60 9.65
N ILE A 369 -17.45 15.56 8.79
CA ILE A 369 -16.35 15.38 7.83
C ILE A 369 -15.02 15.20 8.55
N GLN A 370 -14.69 16.01 9.56
CA GLN A 370 -13.46 15.86 10.33
C GLN A 370 -13.40 14.48 11.02
N THR A 371 -14.55 13.95 11.45
CA THR A 371 -14.64 12.58 11.99
C THR A 371 -14.32 11.54 10.92
N ALA A 372 -14.86 11.68 9.72
CA ALA A 372 -14.56 10.78 8.60
C ALA A 372 -13.09 10.88 8.15
N VAL A 373 -12.56 12.10 8.04
CA VAL A 373 -11.15 12.37 7.69
C VAL A 373 -10.21 11.76 8.73
N ALA A 374 -10.48 11.95 10.03
CA ALA A 374 -9.70 11.35 11.09
C ALA A 374 -9.77 9.82 11.04
N ALA A 375 -10.95 9.25 10.80
CA ALA A 375 -11.12 7.80 10.66
C ALA A 375 -10.28 7.22 9.50
N PHE A 376 -10.18 7.93 8.37
CA PHE A 376 -9.29 7.53 7.27
C PHE A 376 -7.81 7.74 7.62
N ALA A 377 -7.45 8.85 8.26
CA ALA A 377 -6.08 9.15 8.64
C ALA A 377 -5.51 8.16 9.68
N ASP A 378 -6.36 7.64 10.56
CA ASP A 378 -5.99 6.65 11.59
C ASP A 378 -5.81 5.23 11.03
N LEU A 379 -6.14 4.98 9.76
CA LEU A 379 -5.89 3.70 9.12
C LEU A 379 -4.39 3.46 8.97
N THR A 380 -3.96 2.20 9.01
CA THR A 380 -2.53 1.84 8.90
C THR A 380 -2.05 1.71 7.46
N ASP A 381 -2.96 1.62 6.49
CA ASP A 381 -2.64 1.52 5.07
C ASP A 381 -2.45 2.92 4.47
N PRO A 382 -1.24 3.29 3.97
CA PRO A 382 -0.98 4.60 3.37
C PRO A 382 -1.90 4.95 2.19
N TYR A 383 -2.36 3.96 1.42
CA TYR A 383 -3.29 4.19 0.32
C TYR A 383 -4.70 4.54 0.83
N LEU A 384 -5.15 3.91 1.92
CA LEU A 384 -6.43 4.24 2.55
C LEU A 384 -6.33 5.55 3.35
N GLN A 385 -5.19 5.84 3.97
CA GLN A 385 -4.92 7.15 4.57
C GLN A 385 -4.99 8.27 3.53
N ALA A 386 -4.55 8.03 2.30
CA ALA A 386 -4.68 9.00 1.22
C ALA A 386 -6.16 9.37 0.92
N ARG A 387 -7.13 8.52 1.27
CA ARG A 387 -8.57 8.83 1.17
C ARG A 387 -9.03 9.89 2.18
N ALA A 388 -8.26 10.18 3.22
CA ALA A 388 -8.55 11.29 4.13
C ALA A 388 -8.57 12.63 3.37
N ALA A 389 -7.65 12.82 2.42
CA ALA A 389 -7.62 14.01 1.58
C ALA A 389 -8.84 14.09 0.64
N ASP A 390 -9.26 12.96 0.07
CA ASP A 390 -10.45 12.87 -0.77
C ASP A 390 -11.73 13.23 0.02
N ALA A 391 -11.88 12.68 1.24
CA ALA A 391 -13.00 13.00 2.13
C ALA A 391 -13.00 14.49 2.53
N ALA A 392 -11.82 15.06 2.76
CA ALA A 392 -11.66 16.49 3.04
C ALA A 392 -12.04 17.36 1.82
N ASP A 393 -11.65 16.99 0.60
CA ASP A 393 -12.04 17.71 -0.64
C ASP A 393 -13.57 17.71 -0.81
N VAL A 394 -14.22 16.54 -0.69
CA VAL A 394 -15.68 16.43 -0.75
C VAL A 394 -16.35 17.30 0.33
N GLY A 395 -15.87 17.22 1.56
CA GLY A 395 -16.40 17.99 2.68
C GLY A 395 -16.27 19.50 2.49
N ASN A 396 -15.09 19.96 2.08
CA ASN A 396 -14.80 21.38 1.82
C ASN A 396 -15.66 21.94 0.68
N ARG A 397 -15.97 21.14 -0.33
CA ARG A 397 -16.85 21.53 -1.43
C ARG A 397 -18.27 21.84 -0.96
N VAL A 398 -18.84 20.98 -0.12
CA VAL A 398 -20.16 21.21 0.46
C VAL A 398 -20.14 22.44 1.39
N LEU A 399 -19.10 22.58 2.23
CA LEU A 399 -18.93 23.77 3.08
C LEU A 399 -18.88 25.06 2.28
N ARG A 400 -18.19 25.05 1.13
CA ARG A 400 -18.11 26.20 0.24
C ARG A 400 -19.49 26.65 -0.25
N HIS A 401 -20.33 25.69 -0.65
CA HIS A 401 -21.71 25.96 -1.06
C HIS A 401 -22.57 26.45 0.11
N LEU A 402 -22.42 25.87 1.30
CA LEU A 402 -23.15 26.30 2.50
C LEU A 402 -22.79 27.72 2.95
N LEU A 403 -21.50 28.07 2.88
CA LEU A 403 -20.98 29.40 3.22
C LEU A 403 -21.24 30.44 2.12
N GLY A 404 -21.60 29.99 0.91
CA GLY A 404 -21.81 30.87 -0.24
C GLY A 404 -20.54 31.58 -0.71
N VAL A 405 -19.36 30.99 -0.45
CA VAL A 405 -18.06 31.59 -0.74
C VAL A 405 -17.51 31.04 -2.06
N SER A 406 -16.90 31.89 -2.86
CA SER A 406 -16.13 31.44 -4.02
C SER A 406 -14.66 31.46 -3.64
N LEU A 407 -14.05 30.28 -3.55
CA LEU A 407 -12.60 30.15 -3.31
C LEU A 407 -11.82 30.59 -4.57
N PRO A 408 -10.56 31.03 -4.42
CA PRO A 408 -9.70 31.32 -5.55
C PRO A 408 -9.64 30.13 -6.49
N THR A 409 -10.01 30.36 -7.75
CA THR A 409 -9.84 29.38 -8.83
C THR A 409 -8.46 29.50 -9.44
N LEU A 410 -7.93 28.42 -10.02
CA LEU A 410 -6.71 28.41 -10.85
C LEU A 410 -6.93 29.13 -12.19
N ASN A 411 -7.31 30.41 -12.13
CA ASN A 411 -7.51 31.26 -13.30
C ASN A 411 -6.26 32.12 -13.51
N MET A 412 -5.25 31.54 -14.16
CA MET A 412 -4.03 32.28 -14.53
C MET A 412 -4.20 32.91 -15.91
N THR A 413 -3.69 34.13 -16.06
CA THR A 413 -3.67 34.86 -17.34
C THR A 413 -2.35 34.68 -18.10
N GLU A 414 -1.29 34.30 -17.40
CA GLU A 414 0.05 34.11 -17.94
C GLU A 414 0.64 32.76 -17.48
N PRO A 415 1.69 32.25 -18.16
CA PRO A 415 2.36 31.03 -17.73
C PRO A 415 3.16 31.24 -16.43
N VAL A 416 2.96 30.36 -15.43
CA VAL A 416 3.55 30.49 -14.09
C VAL A 416 4.03 29.14 -13.56
N ILE A 417 4.80 29.17 -12.48
CA ILE A 417 5.11 28.01 -11.65
C ILE A 417 4.12 27.99 -10.48
N LEU A 418 3.34 26.92 -10.40
CA LEU A 418 2.32 26.72 -9.39
C LEU A 418 2.95 26.21 -8.09
N VAL A 419 2.72 26.94 -7.00
CA VAL A 419 3.23 26.61 -5.68
C VAL A 419 2.07 26.45 -4.71
N ALA A 420 1.89 25.25 -4.15
CA ALA A 420 0.76 24.95 -3.27
C ALA A 420 1.20 24.18 -2.01
N ALA A 421 0.39 24.21 -0.96
CA ALA A 421 0.62 23.34 0.20
C ALA A 421 0.42 21.87 -0.21
N ASP A 422 -0.70 21.60 -0.87
CA ASP A 422 -1.05 20.36 -1.54
C ASP A 422 -1.99 20.67 -2.72
N LEU A 423 -2.20 19.73 -3.63
CA LEU A 423 -3.17 19.85 -4.71
C LEU A 423 -4.15 18.68 -4.68
N THR A 424 -5.43 18.99 -4.49
CA THR A 424 -6.49 17.97 -4.48
C THR A 424 -6.75 17.43 -5.89
N PRO A 425 -7.40 16.25 -6.04
CA PRO A 425 -7.87 15.76 -7.33
C PRO A 425 -8.71 16.80 -8.09
N SER A 426 -9.48 17.60 -7.36
CA SER A 426 -10.31 18.64 -7.95
C SER A 426 -9.52 19.85 -8.46
N ASP A 427 -8.47 20.26 -7.75
CA ASP A 427 -7.58 21.34 -8.19
C ASP A 427 -6.80 20.93 -9.42
N THR A 428 -6.24 19.71 -9.36
CA THR A 428 -5.44 19.12 -10.43
C THR A 428 -6.24 18.93 -11.72
N ALA A 429 -7.52 18.58 -11.65
CA ALA A 429 -8.40 18.48 -12.82
C ALA A 429 -8.74 19.83 -13.48
N GLN A 430 -8.52 20.96 -12.80
CA GLN A 430 -8.79 22.31 -13.32
C GLN A 430 -7.53 22.99 -13.89
N LEU A 431 -6.38 22.32 -13.84
CA LEU A 431 -5.10 22.86 -14.29
C LEU A 431 -5.07 23.11 -15.80
N ASP A 432 -4.75 24.36 -16.18
CA ASP A 432 -4.52 24.76 -17.57
C ASP A 432 -3.09 24.40 -17.99
N ARG A 433 -2.96 23.36 -18.81
CA ARG A 433 -1.67 22.81 -19.27
C ARG A 433 -0.78 23.84 -19.96
N ASP A 434 -1.36 24.82 -20.64
CA ASP A 434 -0.60 25.81 -21.41
C ASP A 434 -0.03 26.92 -20.53
N LYS A 435 -0.52 27.03 -19.28
CA LYS A 435 -0.14 28.08 -18.33
C LYS A 435 0.65 27.58 -17.13
N ILE A 436 0.78 26.27 -16.95
CA ILE A 436 1.55 25.72 -15.84
C ILE A 436 2.91 25.28 -16.37
N LEU A 437 3.93 26.07 -16.07
CA LEU A 437 5.30 25.79 -16.43
C LEU A 437 5.91 24.70 -15.55
N GLY A 438 5.50 24.65 -14.28
CA GLY A 438 5.96 23.67 -13.29
C GLY A 438 5.09 23.65 -12.03
N ILE A 439 5.21 22.60 -11.23
CA ILE A 439 4.44 22.39 -10.00
C ILE A 439 5.40 22.15 -8.82
N CYS A 440 5.16 22.85 -7.71
CA CYS A 440 5.85 22.64 -6.44
C CYS A 440 4.82 22.48 -5.31
N THR A 441 4.89 21.39 -4.54
CA THR A 441 4.05 21.20 -3.34
C THR A 441 4.87 21.08 -2.06
N GLU A 442 4.38 21.68 -0.97
CA GLU A 442 5.00 21.58 0.37
C GLU A 442 4.88 20.15 0.91
N LEU A 443 3.72 19.54 0.71
CA LEU A 443 3.38 18.19 1.14
C LEU A 443 3.39 17.22 -0.06
N GLY A 444 3.32 15.93 0.25
CA GLY A 444 3.21 14.85 -0.74
C GLY A 444 4.50 14.06 -0.97
N GLY A 445 4.34 12.83 -1.45
CA GLY A 445 5.43 11.94 -1.86
C GLY A 445 5.40 11.67 -3.37
N SER A 446 6.33 10.85 -3.86
CA SER A 446 6.45 10.49 -5.29
C SER A 446 5.22 9.77 -5.87
N THR A 447 4.30 9.34 -5.01
CA THR A 447 3.01 8.69 -5.31
C THR A 447 1.79 9.61 -5.13
N ALA A 448 1.99 10.88 -4.73
CA ALA A 448 0.90 11.83 -4.56
C ALA A 448 0.18 12.10 -5.90
N HIS A 449 -1.10 12.47 -5.83
CA HIS A 449 -1.91 12.72 -7.03
C HIS A 449 -1.32 13.83 -7.91
N SER A 450 -0.78 14.87 -7.28
CA SER A 450 -0.03 15.94 -7.95
C SER A 450 1.20 15.43 -8.72
N ALA A 451 1.93 14.45 -8.16
CA ALA A 451 3.09 13.83 -8.80
C ALA A 451 2.71 12.94 -9.99
N ILE A 452 1.66 12.12 -9.82
CA ILE A 452 1.15 11.24 -10.88
C ILE A 452 0.64 12.08 -12.05
N LEU A 453 -0.17 13.10 -11.77
CA LEU A 453 -0.68 13.96 -12.83
C LEU A 453 0.45 14.73 -13.50
N ALA A 454 1.37 15.35 -12.76
CA ALA A 454 2.48 16.08 -13.35
C ALA A 454 3.29 15.24 -14.35
N ARG A 455 3.51 13.95 -14.04
CA ARG A 455 4.14 12.99 -14.97
C ARG A 455 3.29 12.74 -16.20
N ALA A 456 2.00 12.46 -16.03
CA ALA A 456 1.07 12.22 -17.13
C ALA A 456 0.96 13.45 -18.07
N LEU A 457 1.06 14.66 -17.50
CA LEU A 457 1.06 15.92 -18.26
C LEU A 457 2.44 16.29 -18.81
N GLY A 458 3.51 15.64 -18.36
CA GLY A 458 4.89 15.99 -18.64
C GLY A 458 5.21 17.44 -18.23
N ILE A 459 4.68 17.85 -17.09
CA ILE A 459 4.97 19.13 -16.43
C ILE A 459 6.07 18.85 -15.40
N PRO A 460 7.17 19.62 -15.38
CA PRO A 460 8.18 19.52 -14.33
C PRO A 460 7.59 19.68 -12.94
N ALA A 461 7.89 18.77 -12.02
CA ALA A 461 7.31 18.81 -10.67
C ALA A 461 8.23 18.34 -9.56
N ILE A 462 8.10 19.01 -8.41
CA ILE A 462 8.75 18.69 -7.15
C ILE A 462 7.66 18.65 -6.06
N VAL A 463 7.68 17.61 -5.25
CA VAL A 463 6.69 17.42 -4.16
C VAL A 463 7.41 17.25 -2.83
N GLY A 464 6.72 17.49 -1.72
CA GLY A 464 7.32 17.32 -0.39
C GLY A 464 8.51 18.24 -0.14
N ALA A 465 8.49 19.46 -0.72
CA ALA A 465 9.57 20.43 -0.54
C ALA A 465 9.60 21.03 0.88
N GLY A 466 8.59 20.76 1.71
CA GLY A 466 8.44 21.34 3.04
C GLY A 466 7.88 22.76 2.99
N ALA A 467 7.96 23.49 4.10
CA ALA A 467 7.41 24.84 4.17
C ALA A 467 8.09 25.80 3.19
N LEU A 468 7.30 26.65 2.52
CA LEU A 468 7.83 27.64 1.59
C LEU A 468 8.86 28.57 2.25
N PRO A 469 9.91 28.96 1.50
CA PRO A 469 10.88 29.94 1.98
C PRO A 469 10.18 31.23 2.43
N ALA A 470 10.56 31.73 3.60
CA ALA A 470 10.06 33.00 4.11
C ALA A 470 10.42 34.13 3.12
N GLY A 471 9.41 34.71 2.47
CA GLY A 471 9.58 35.82 1.52
C GLY A 471 9.33 35.48 0.05
N LEU A 472 8.99 34.23 -0.30
CA LEU A 472 8.53 33.92 -1.65
C LEU A 472 7.22 34.67 -1.94
N ALA A 473 7.19 35.50 -2.98
CA ALA A 473 6.03 36.31 -3.34
C ALA A 473 5.40 35.87 -4.66
N ASP A 474 4.09 36.09 -4.82
CA ASP A 474 3.44 35.98 -6.12
C ASP A 474 4.13 36.88 -7.15
N GLY A 475 4.32 36.36 -8.36
CA GLY A 475 5.02 37.04 -9.45
C GLY A 475 6.54 36.99 -9.38
N GLN A 476 7.14 36.47 -8.30
CA GLN A 476 8.59 36.30 -8.19
C GLN A 476 9.08 35.25 -9.18
N MET A 477 10.15 35.56 -9.93
CA MET A 477 10.76 34.61 -10.85
C MET A 477 11.53 33.54 -10.09
N ILE A 478 11.18 32.28 -10.33
CA ILE A 478 11.91 31.13 -9.79
C ILE A 478 12.28 30.16 -10.91
N ALA A 479 13.22 29.28 -10.60
CA ALA A 479 13.50 28.12 -11.42
C ALA A 479 13.36 26.84 -10.58
N LEU A 480 12.90 25.77 -11.21
CA LEU A 480 12.89 24.44 -10.62
C LEU A 480 13.38 23.41 -11.63
N ASP A 481 14.07 22.40 -11.12
CA ASP A 481 14.45 21.20 -11.86
C ASP A 481 13.79 19.99 -11.20
N GLY A 482 12.75 19.50 -11.86
CA GLY A 482 11.98 18.35 -11.41
C GLY A 482 12.73 17.01 -11.53
N SER A 483 13.92 17.01 -12.13
CA SER A 483 14.80 15.83 -12.24
C SER A 483 15.69 15.68 -11.01
N THR A 484 16.27 16.80 -10.53
CA THR A 484 17.14 16.82 -9.34
C THR A 484 16.40 17.16 -8.06
N GLY A 485 15.16 17.67 -8.15
CA GLY A 485 14.40 18.09 -6.97
C GLY A 485 14.85 19.45 -6.41
N ARG A 486 15.57 20.25 -7.20
CA ARG A 486 16.12 21.55 -6.78
C ARG A 486 15.25 22.71 -7.24
N ILE A 487 15.13 23.70 -6.36
CA ILE A 487 14.36 24.93 -6.56
C ILE A 487 15.29 26.10 -6.24
N TRP A 488 15.37 27.06 -7.17
CA TRP A 488 16.08 28.32 -7.01
C TRP A 488 15.06 29.44 -6.86
N PRO A 489 14.81 29.94 -5.63
CA PRO A 489 13.82 30.99 -5.37
C PRO A 489 14.25 32.36 -5.91
N ASP A 490 15.56 32.59 -6.08
CA ASP A 490 16.12 33.81 -6.64
C ASP A 490 17.38 33.43 -7.44
N PRO A 491 17.23 32.87 -8.65
CA PRO A 491 18.36 32.39 -9.44
C PRO A 491 19.22 33.58 -9.88
N THR A 492 20.55 33.49 -9.68
CA THR A 492 21.48 34.49 -10.22
C THR A 492 21.44 34.49 -11.75
N GLU A 493 21.87 35.59 -12.39
CA GLU A 493 21.91 35.65 -13.86
C GLU A 493 22.70 34.50 -14.50
N GLU A 494 23.78 34.05 -13.84
CA GLU A 494 24.60 32.92 -14.28
C GLU A 494 23.85 31.58 -14.15
N GLN A 495 23.17 31.35 -13.02
CA GLN A 495 22.33 30.17 -12.80
C GLN A 495 21.15 30.13 -13.78
N LEU A 496 20.50 31.28 -13.99
CA LEU A 496 19.39 31.41 -14.93
C LEU A 496 19.84 31.08 -16.37
N ALA A 497 21.01 31.59 -16.79
CA ALA A 497 21.56 31.30 -18.11
C ALA A 497 21.85 29.80 -18.30
N ALA A 498 22.42 29.14 -17.29
CA ALA A 498 22.66 27.70 -17.31
C ALA A 498 21.34 26.90 -17.41
N LEU A 499 20.37 27.22 -16.54
CA LEU A 499 19.06 26.54 -16.52
C LEU A 499 18.27 26.75 -17.82
N VAL A 500 18.40 27.92 -18.48
CA VAL A 500 17.80 28.16 -19.79
C VAL A 500 18.42 27.26 -20.87
N GLN A 501 19.75 27.03 -20.84
CA GLN A 501 20.40 26.10 -21.77
C GLN A 501 19.96 24.66 -21.52
N GLU A 502 19.92 24.24 -20.25
CA GLU A 502 19.47 22.90 -19.87
C GLU A 502 17.99 22.67 -20.24
N LYS A 503 17.13 23.68 -20.04
CA LYS A 503 15.73 23.66 -20.47
C LYS A 503 15.62 23.43 -21.97
N ALA A 504 16.39 24.17 -22.77
CA ALA A 504 16.37 24.03 -24.23
C ALA A 504 16.81 22.63 -24.69
N ALA A 505 17.86 22.08 -24.07
CA ALA A 505 18.32 20.72 -24.36
C ALA A 505 17.27 19.65 -23.97
N TRP A 506 16.58 19.85 -22.86
CA TRP A 506 15.49 18.97 -22.42
C TRP A 506 14.28 19.04 -23.37
N ASP A 507 13.86 20.25 -23.78
CA ASP A 507 12.75 20.44 -24.72
C ASP A 507 13.04 19.78 -26.08
N GLU A 508 14.28 19.86 -26.57
CA GLU A 508 14.72 19.18 -27.80
C GLU A 508 14.67 17.65 -27.67
N THR A 509 15.17 17.10 -26.56
CA THR A 509 15.12 15.66 -26.26
C THR A 509 13.67 15.15 -26.20
N ARG A 510 12.77 15.94 -25.61
CA ARG A 510 11.34 15.61 -25.49
C ARG A 510 10.63 15.62 -26.84
N GLN A 511 10.99 16.54 -27.75
CA GLN A 511 10.43 16.58 -29.10
C GLN A 511 10.83 15.35 -29.92
N ILE A 512 12.07 14.88 -29.77
CA ILE A 512 12.56 13.67 -30.45
C ILE A 512 11.84 12.42 -29.96
N GLN A 513 11.56 12.30 -28.66
CA GLN A 513 10.86 11.13 -28.08
C GLN A 513 9.36 11.06 -28.42
N LYS A 514 8.74 12.16 -28.86
CA LYS A 514 7.32 12.23 -29.26
C LYS A 514 7.08 11.96 -30.75
N GLN A 515 8.13 11.92 -31.58
CA GLN A 515 8.09 11.53 -32.99
C GLN A 515 8.37 10.03 -33.14
#